data_AF-A0A941X2V4-F1
#
_entry.id   AF-A0A941X2V4-F1
#
_cell.length_a   1.000
_cell.length_b   1.000
_cell.length_c   1.000
_cell.angle_alpha   90.00
_cell.angle_beta   90.00
_cell.angle_gamma   90.00
#
_symmetry.space_group_name_H-M   'P 1'
#
loop_
_entity.id
_entity.type
_entity.pdbx_description
1 polymer ?
#
loop_
_entity_poly.entity_id
_entity_poly.type
_entity_poly.pdbx_seq_one_letter_code
_entity_poly.pdbx_strand_id
1 'polypeptide(L)'
;MKYIFLANEYDLVVDDTFELFYRGVICLNNPYEYYILIRCEKGHPYPRYYTFTPKSQDVGDYPLTITLLDNNHQIIDEGTTILHVQQPHQPKERLNVLCIGDSLTFNGVWPSEGYRRFAKTGGYPLGNGFHDSLYMIGSCKKEIDGSIVGYEGYGSWTWKSFCTNDLVSTKSPIWVRVQNHHLDENDQHSTWTSGNLEWVLESIEKKRLKFKRGNNNYSPSPLVEKEFIHLYGGIHHDSIFIDDFTFEIGNPFWHNETKEIDFKEYAKKQEVDKIDLVYILLTWNGLYRPYDQEFNRHLDYAKILIHKIHQAFPNAHITLLGIPICSVNGGIAANYGANGPYSDTFGTISTAFNYNKCLENFVNQEEYKTYCRYVDCKAQFDSEYNMPSIEKPVNSRSKITERIGTNGVHPNMEGYLQLGDAFYRALVKDINDLEK
;
A
#
# COMPACT_ATOMS: atom_id res chain seq x y z
N MET A 1 -28.61 -10.96 -7.26
CA MET A 1 -27.19 -10.73 -7.61
C MET A 1 -26.64 -9.81 -6.52
N LYS A 2 -25.45 -10.06 -5.97
CA LYS A 2 -24.92 -9.25 -4.86
C LYS A 2 -24.12 -8.06 -5.41
N TYR A 3 -24.51 -6.85 -5.06
CA TYR A 3 -23.89 -5.59 -5.46
C TYR A 3 -23.25 -4.87 -4.28
N ILE A 4 -23.73 -5.06 -3.05
CA ILE A 4 -23.18 -4.45 -1.85
C ILE A 4 -22.06 -5.32 -1.28
N PHE A 5 -20.88 -4.73 -1.11
CA PHE A 5 -19.65 -5.32 -0.57
C PHE A 5 -19.19 -4.49 0.63
N LEU A 6 -19.91 -4.61 1.73
CA LEU A 6 -19.48 -4.10 3.03
C LEU A 6 -18.54 -5.10 3.70
N ALA A 7 -17.51 -4.59 4.38
CA ALA A 7 -16.81 -5.36 5.40
C ALA A 7 -17.73 -5.61 6.60
N ASN A 8 -17.39 -6.61 7.41
CA ASN A 8 -18.13 -6.97 8.62
C ASN A 8 -18.17 -5.80 9.62
N GLU A 9 -17.10 -5.03 9.68
CA GLU A 9 -16.93 -3.91 10.61
C GLU A 9 -16.11 -2.76 10.03
N TYR A 10 -16.29 -1.57 10.62
CA TYR A 10 -15.48 -0.38 10.37
C TYR A 10 -15.05 0.26 11.69
N ASP A 11 -13.77 0.61 11.78
CA ASP A 11 -13.19 1.30 12.92
C ASP A 11 -13.49 2.80 12.84
N LEU A 12 -14.07 3.36 13.90
CA LEU A 12 -14.30 4.80 14.06
C LEU A 12 -13.62 5.29 15.34
N VAL A 13 -13.11 6.51 15.29
CA VAL A 13 -12.38 7.10 16.41
C VAL A 13 -13.05 8.41 16.82
N VAL A 14 -13.21 8.60 18.13
CA VAL A 14 -13.75 9.84 18.70
C VAL A 14 -13.01 11.06 18.15
N ASP A 15 -13.78 12.08 17.76
CA ASP A 15 -13.34 13.33 17.14
C ASP A 15 -12.69 13.23 15.76
N ASP A 16 -12.67 12.03 15.17
CA ASP A 16 -12.26 11.83 13.79
C ASP A 16 -13.46 11.67 12.86
N THR A 17 -13.44 12.33 11.70
CA THR A 17 -14.54 12.20 10.71
C THR A 17 -14.35 10.93 9.91
N PHE A 18 -15.22 9.95 10.11
CA PHE A 18 -15.33 8.76 9.28
C PHE A 18 -16.20 9.04 8.05
N GLU A 19 -15.75 8.56 6.89
CA GLU A 19 -16.49 8.63 5.63
C GLU A 19 -16.50 7.27 4.95
N LEU A 20 -17.68 6.81 4.56
CA LEU A 20 -17.90 5.59 3.79
C LEU A 20 -18.45 5.96 2.42
N PHE A 21 -17.61 5.84 1.39
CA PHE A 21 -17.92 6.18 0.01
C PHE A 21 -18.67 5.06 -0.70
N TYR A 22 -19.83 5.38 -1.28
CA TYR A 22 -20.72 4.40 -1.92
C TYR A 22 -20.08 3.70 -3.11
N ARG A 23 -19.26 4.42 -3.89
CA ARG A 23 -18.47 3.83 -5.00
C ARG A 23 -17.52 2.73 -4.50
N GLY A 24 -17.06 2.81 -3.25
CA GLY A 24 -16.22 1.80 -2.61
C GLY A 24 -16.98 0.61 -2.02
N VAL A 25 -18.31 0.65 -1.91
CA VAL A 25 -19.09 -0.45 -1.30
C VAL A 25 -20.16 -1.02 -2.22
N ILE A 26 -20.45 -0.39 -3.36
CA ILE A 26 -21.42 -0.87 -4.34
C ILE A 26 -20.71 -1.17 -5.66
N CYS A 27 -20.61 -2.46 -5.99
CA CYS A 27 -19.97 -2.96 -7.20
C CYS A 27 -20.93 -2.92 -8.40
N LEU A 28 -21.19 -1.70 -8.89
CA LEU A 28 -21.94 -1.41 -10.12
C LEU A 28 -21.15 -0.43 -10.97
N ASN A 29 -21.35 -0.47 -12.30
CA ASN A 29 -20.72 0.50 -13.20
C ASN A 29 -21.10 1.94 -12.80
N ASN A 30 -22.36 2.15 -12.42
CA ASN A 30 -22.82 3.36 -11.75
C ASN A 30 -23.54 2.99 -10.44
N PRO A 31 -22.91 3.17 -9.26
CA PRO A 31 -23.55 2.84 -7.98
C PRO A 31 -24.75 3.74 -7.67
N TYR A 32 -24.87 4.87 -8.35
CA TYR A 32 -25.93 5.88 -8.14
C TYR A 32 -27.13 5.68 -9.07
N GLU A 33 -27.18 4.60 -9.85
CA GLU A 33 -28.34 4.30 -10.70
C GLU A 33 -29.57 3.85 -9.89
N TYR A 34 -29.34 3.32 -8.69
CA TYR A 34 -30.37 2.95 -7.72
C TYR A 34 -30.47 4.00 -6.62
N TYR A 35 -31.64 4.06 -5.96
CA TYR A 35 -31.78 4.83 -4.74
C TYR A 35 -31.05 4.12 -3.60
N ILE A 36 -30.04 4.79 -3.03
CA ILE A 36 -29.24 4.28 -1.92
C ILE A 36 -29.89 4.73 -0.61
N LEU A 37 -30.56 3.82 0.08
CA LEU A 37 -31.14 4.06 1.39
C LEU A 37 -30.16 3.62 2.48
N ILE A 38 -29.78 4.57 3.35
CA ILE A 38 -28.91 4.32 4.50
C ILE A 38 -29.73 4.36 5.79
N ARG A 39 -29.49 3.38 6.67
CA ARG A 39 -30.05 3.36 8.03
C ARG A 39 -28.95 3.11 9.04
N CYS A 40 -28.78 4.06 9.96
CA CYS A 40 -27.92 3.96 11.13
C CYS A 40 -28.47 4.90 12.21
N GLU A 41 -28.22 4.60 13.48
CA GLU A 41 -28.59 5.49 14.58
C GLU A 41 -27.82 6.81 14.55
N LYS A 42 -26.57 6.78 14.05
CA LYS A 42 -25.64 7.90 14.02
C LYS A 42 -25.27 8.29 12.60
N GLY A 43 -24.68 9.48 12.46
CA GLY A 43 -24.13 9.98 11.19
C GLY A 43 -25.18 10.46 10.19
N HIS A 44 -24.71 10.81 8.99
CA HIS A 44 -25.50 11.45 7.94
C HIS A 44 -25.20 10.85 6.57
N PRO A 45 -26.23 10.41 5.82
CA PRO A 45 -26.06 10.01 4.44
C PRO A 45 -26.08 11.23 3.51
N TYR A 46 -25.02 11.40 2.74
CA TYR A 46 -24.93 12.31 1.60
C TYR A 46 -25.05 11.51 0.28
N PRO A 47 -25.23 12.18 -0.88
CA PRO A 47 -25.40 11.47 -2.15
C PRO A 47 -24.26 10.52 -2.54
N ARG A 48 -23.03 10.78 -2.09
CA ARG A 48 -21.82 10.02 -2.46
C ARG A 48 -21.27 9.15 -1.34
N TYR A 49 -21.58 9.48 -0.09
CA TYR A 49 -20.98 8.85 1.08
C TYR A 49 -21.89 8.99 2.30
N TYR A 50 -21.71 8.09 3.25
CA TYR A 50 -22.15 8.27 4.63
C TYR A 50 -21.00 8.88 5.45
N THR A 51 -21.30 9.78 6.39
CA THR A 51 -20.28 10.36 7.28
C THR A 51 -20.72 10.39 8.73
N PHE A 52 -19.76 10.23 9.63
CA PHE A 52 -19.96 10.35 11.07
C PHE A 52 -18.68 10.84 11.77
N THR A 53 -18.80 11.93 12.54
CA THR A 53 -17.76 12.41 13.46
C THR A 53 -18.21 12.12 14.90
N PRO A 54 -17.89 10.94 15.46
CA PRO A 54 -18.30 10.56 16.81
C PRO A 54 -17.70 11.45 17.89
N LYS A 55 -18.41 11.56 19.02
CA LYS A 55 -17.94 12.18 20.26
C LYS A 55 -17.74 11.12 21.34
N SER A 56 -17.13 11.48 22.46
CA SER A 56 -16.87 10.52 23.55
C SER A 56 -18.13 9.82 24.08
N GLN A 57 -19.30 10.47 24.05
CA GLN A 57 -20.57 9.82 24.44
C GLN A 57 -21.08 8.81 23.40
N ASP A 58 -20.52 8.79 22.19
CA ASP A 58 -20.89 7.89 21.11
C ASP A 58 -20.01 6.64 21.08
N VAL A 59 -19.16 6.38 22.08
CA VAL A 59 -18.39 5.13 22.14
C VAL A 59 -19.35 3.93 22.23
N GLY A 60 -19.21 2.98 21.31
CA GLY A 60 -20.09 1.83 21.19
C GLY A 60 -20.19 1.31 19.75
N ASP A 61 -21.12 0.36 19.57
CA ASP A 61 -21.33 -0.34 18.31
C ASP A 61 -22.65 0.08 17.67
N TYR A 62 -22.60 0.46 16.39
CA TYR A 62 -23.79 0.92 15.64
C TYR A 62 -23.95 0.12 14.35
N PRO A 63 -25.08 -0.60 14.17
CA PRO A 63 -25.35 -1.22 12.88
C PRO A 63 -25.64 -0.15 11.82
N LEU A 64 -24.98 -0.29 10.68
CA LEU A 64 -25.20 0.50 9.47
C LEU A 64 -25.72 -0.43 8.37
N THR A 65 -26.93 -0.17 7.89
CA THR A 65 -27.56 -0.91 6.78
C THR A 65 -27.60 -0.03 5.54
N ILE A 66 -27.19 -0.59 4.40
CA ILE A 66 -27.33 -0.02 3.06
C ILE A 66 -28.31 -0.88 2.27
N THR A 67 -29.34 -0.26 1.70
CA THR A 67 -30.33 -0.92 0.83
C THR A 67 -30.34 -0.22 -0.52
N LEU A 68 -30.22 -0.98 -1.61
CA LEU A 68 -30.41 -0.48 -2.98
C LEU A 68 -31.87 -0.71 -3.39
N LEU A 69 -32.55 0.36 -3.79
CA LEU A 69 -33.94 0.35 -4.22
C LEU A 69 -34.06 0.80 -5.67
N ASP A 70 -34.90 0.12 -6.46
CA ASP A 70 -35.29 0.59 -7.79
C ASP A 70 -36.38 1.68 -7.72
N ASN A 71 -36.79 2.18 -8.87
CA ASN A 71 -37.82 3.22 -8.99
C ASN A 71 -39.23 2.77 -8.56
N ASN A 72 -39.45 1.47 -8.38
CA ASN A 72 -40.70 0.91 -7.85
C ASN A 72 -40.59 0.60 -6.34
N HIS A 73 -39.51 1.04 -5.69
CA HIS A 73 -39.16 0.75 -4.30
C HIS A 73 -38.93 -0.75 -4.02
N GLN A 74 -38.58 -1.54 -5.05
CA GLN A 74 -38.16 -2.92 -4.86
C GLN A 74 -36.71 -2.98 -4.40
N ILE A 75 -36.45 -3.79 -3.38
CA ILE A 75 -35.08 -4.05 -2.88
C ILE A 75 -34.32 -4.86 -3.94
N ILE A 76 -33.23 -4.27 -4.43
CA ILE A 76 -32.31 -4.88 -5.38
C ILE A 76 -31.20 -5.65 -4.65
N ASP A 77 -30.66 -5.05 -3.58
CA ASP A 77 -29.70 -5.67 -2.68
C ASP A 77 -29.70 -4.96 -1.32
N GLU A 78 -29.25 -5.66 -0.27
CA GLU A 78 -29.12 -5.11 1.08
C GLU A 78 -27.89 -5.70 1.78
N GLY A 79 -27.17 -4.85 2.53
CA GLY A 79 -26.04 -5.25 3.35
C GLY A 79 -26.01 -4.49 4.66
N THR A 80 -25.48 -5.13 5.70
CA THR A 80 -25.28 -4.53 7.03
C THR A 80 -23.84 -4.74 7.49
N THR A 81 -23.31 -3.76 8.22
CA THR A 81 -21.99 -3.74 8.85
C THR A 81 -22.11 -3.13 10.26
N ILE A 82 -21.07 -3.23 11.08
CA ILE A 82 -20.99 -2.59 12.39
C ILE A 82 -19.96 -1.45 12.37
N LEU A 83 -20.34 -0.29 12.88
CA LEU A 83 -19.43 0.82 13.15
C LEU A 83 -18.96 0.73 14.61
N HIS A 84 -17.67 0.52 14.83
CA HIS A 84 -17.07 0.45 16.17
C HIS A 84 -16.46 1.80 16.54
N VAL A 85 -17.18 2.60 17.34
CA VAL A 85 -16.68 3.89 17.82
C VAL A 85 -15.84 3.68 19.06
N GLN A 86 -14.60 4.15 19.02
CA GLN A 86 -13.63 3.96 20.09
C GLN A 86 -12.95 5.25 20.50
N GLN A 87 -12.67 5.34 21.80
CA GLN A 87 -11.81 6.37 22.35
C GLN A 87 -10.35 5.98 22.07
N PRO A 88 -9.53 6.86 21.47
CA PRO A 88 -8.11 6.62 21.35
C PRO A 88 -7.42 6.85 22.70
N HIS A 89 -6.43 6.01 23.04
CA HIS A 89 -5.57 6.20 24.20
C HIS A 89 -4.11 5.91 23.90
N GLN A 90 -3.22 6.44 24.74
CA GLN A 90 -1.81 6.17 24.67
C GLN A 90 -1.50 4.77 25.25
N PRO A 91 -0.81 3.89 24.51
CA PRO A 91 -0.46 2.56 25.03
C PRO A 91 0.47 2.66 26.24
N LYS A 92 0.38 1.67 27.14
CA LYS A 92 1.19 1.59 28.37
C LYS A 92 2.68 1.43 28.09
N GLU A 93 3.01 0.75 27.00
CA GLU A 93 4.37 0.55 26.53
C GLU A 93 4.50 1.06 25.09
N ARG A 94 5.73 1.38 24.70
CA ARG A 94 6.02 1.74 23.32
C ARG A 94 5.89 0.49 22.43
N LEU A 95 5.12 0.58 21.35
CA LEU A 95 4.87 -0.53 20.43
C LEU A 95 5.74 -0.44 19.18
N ASN A 96 6.28 -1.58 18.75
CA ASN A 96 7.04 -1.72 17.50
C ASN A 96 6.08 -2.07 16.35
N VAL A 97 5.97 -1.18 15.37
CA VAL A 97 4.99 -1.26 14.28
C VAL A 97 5.69 -1.43 12.94
N LEU A 98 5.35 -2.48 12.20
CA LEU A 98 5.85 -2.76 10.86
C LEU A 98 4.75 -2.51 9.80
N CYS A 99 5.01 -1.62 8.85
CA CYS A 99 4.14 -1.40 7.70
C CYS A 99 4.76 -2.01 6.45
N ILE A 100 4.04 -2.89 5.75
CA ILE A 100 4.48 -3.59 4.54
C ILE A 100 3.55 -3.23 3.38
N GLY A 101 4.09 -2.93 2.20
CA GLY A 101 3.27 -2.84 1.00
C GLY A 101 3.99 -2.55 -0.29
N ASP A 102 3.21 -2.37 -1.35
CA ASP A 102 3.70 -2.19 -2.71
C ASP A 102 3.95 -0.71 -3.09
N SER A 103 3.74 -0.35 -4.35
CA SER A 103 3.77 1.02 -4.84
C SER A 103 2.86 2.00 -4.09
N LEU A 104 1.77 1.54 -3.45
CA LEU A 104 0.94 2.40 -2.61
C LEU A 104 1.64 2.78 -1.29
N THR A 105 2.64 2.01 -0.87
CA THR A 105 3.40 2.23 0.37
C THR A 105 4.76 2.85 0.09
N PHE A 106 5.24 2.80 -1.16
CA PHE A 106 6.57 3.22 -1.58
C PHE A 106 6.99 4.64 -1.13
N ASN A 107 6.07 5.60 -1.15
CA ASN A 107 6.34 6.99 -0.76
C ASN A 107 6.18 7.25 0.76
N GLY A 108 5.83 6.21 1.54
CA GLY A 108 5.65 6.26 2.98
C GLY A 108 4.55 7.22 3.45
N VAL A 109 3.63 7.67 2.58
CA VAL A 109 2.61 8.66 2.99
C VAL A 109 1.64 8.08 4.01
N TRP A 110 0.95 6.96 3.71
CA TRP A 110 -0.04 6.43 4.64
C TRP A 110 0.54 5.97 5.99
N PRO A 111 1.74 5.33 6.07
CA PRO A 111 2.33 4.99 7.37
C PRO A 111 2.70 6.24 8.17
N SER A 112 3.24 7.26 7.50
CA SER A 112 3.65 8.51 8.16
C SER A 112 2.45 9.32 8.64
N GLU A 113 1.36 9.32 7.87
CA GLU A 113 0.15 10.00 8.25
C GLU A 113 -0.51 9.33 9.45
N GLY A 114 -0.66 8.00 9.46
CA GLY A 114 -1.19 7.30 10.63
C GLY A 114 -0.32 7.51 11.88
N TYR A 115 1.01 7.46 11.73
CA TYR A 115 1.95 7.80 12.82
C TYR A 115 1.76 9.25 13.31
N ARG A 116 1.66 10.22 12.40
CA ARG A 116 1.44 11.63 12.75
C ARG A 116 0.12 11.80 13.50
N ARG A 117 -0.96 11.22 12.99
CA ARG A 117 -2.29 11.27 13.61
C ARG A 117 -2.29 10.67 15.01
N PHE A 118 -1.56 9.58 15.23
CA PHE A 118 -1.52 8.96 16.56
C PHE A 118 -0.56 9.68 17.53
N ALA A 119 0.68 9.93 17.11
CA ALA A 119 1.78 10.30 18.01
C ALA A 119 2.11 11.80 18.06
N LYS A 120 1.56 12.62 17.14
CA LYS A 120 1.82 14.08 17.07
C LYS A 120 0.54 14.86 17.36
N THR A 121 0.67 16.18 17.57
CA THR A 121 -0.45 17.08 17.95
C THR A 121 -0.90 18.01 16.83
N GLY A 122 -0.10 18.17 15.77
CA GLY A 122 -0.38 19.08 14.64
C GLY A 122 -1.18 18.41 13.52
N GLY A 123 -1.20 19.07 12.36
CA GLY A 123 -1.82 18.60 11.11
C GLY A 123 -3.35 18.73 11.04
N TYR A 124 -3.93 18.33 9.91
CA TYR A 124 -5.38 18.26 9.71
C TYR A 124 -5.73 16.96 8.98
N PRO A 125 -6.45 16.02 9.63
CA PRO A 125 -7.00 16.08 10.98
C PRO A 125 -5.92 16.21 12.08
N LEU A 126 -6.29 16.79 13.24
CA LEU A 126 -5.37 16.92 14.37
C LEU A 126 -4.94 15.53 14.87
N GLY A 127 -3.69 15.42 15.31
CA GLY A 127 -3.21 14.20 15.95
C GLY A 127 -3.44 14.17 17.46
N ASN A 128 -3.41 12.97 18.07
CA ASN A 128 -3.73 12.79 19.49
C ASN A 128 -2.64 13.24 20.46
N GLY A 129 -1.40 13.39 20.00
CA GLY A 129 -0.26 13.76 20.85
C GLY A 129 0.23 12.66 21.77
N PHE A 130 0.03 11.38 21.42
CA PHE A 130 0.58 10.25 22.17
C PHE A 130 2.08 10.08 21.88
N HIS A 131 2.88 11.02 22.37
CA HIS A 131 4.31 11.08 22.11
C HIS A 131 5.03 9.81 22.60
N ASP A 132 6.07 9.40 21.86
CA ASP A 132 6.92 8.24 22.15
C ASP A 132 6.18 6.89 22.33
N SER A 133 4.94 6.80 21.86
CA SER A 133 4.10 5.59 21.95
C SER A 133 4.40 4.53 20.90
N LEU A 134 4.98 4.93 19.75
CA LEU A 134 5.23 4.03 18.63
C LEU A 134 6.70 4.08 18.17
N TYR A 135 7.21 2.95 17.73
CA TYR A 135 8.42 2.84 16.93
C TYR A 135 8.09 2.19 15.58
N MET A 136 8.04 3.00 14.53
CA MET A 136 7.75 2.55 13.18
C MET A 136 9.04 1.97 12.56
N ILE A 137 9.11 0.65 12.40
CA ILE A 137 10.30 -0.05 11.90
C ILE A 137 10.26 -0.25 10.38
N GLY A 138 11.42 -0.32 9.74
CA GLY A 138 11.51 -0.45 8.29
C GLY A 138 12.82 0.05 7.69
N SER A 139 13.27 -0.57 6.60
CA SER A 139 14.45 -0.15 5.83
C SER A 139 14.19 1.14 5.04
N CYS A 140 12.95 1.36 4.60
CA CYS A 140 12.53 2.63 4.01
C CYS A 140 12.20 3.62 5.11
N LYS A 141 12.66 4.87 4.98
CA LYS A 141 12.52 5.91 5.98
C LYS A 141 11.84 7.15 5.38
N LYS A 142 10.95 7.77 6.15
CA LYS A 142 10.36 9.07 5.85
C LYS A 142 10.42 9.97 7.07
N GLU A 143 10.89 11.19 6.88
CA GLU A 143 10.91 12.20 7.94
C GLU A 143 9.57 12.94 7.97
N ILE A 144 9.02 13.10 9.18
CA ILE A 144 7.81 13.88 9.45
C ILE A 144 7.94 14.54 10.83
N ASP A 145 7.77 15.86 10.89
CA ASP A 145 7.83 16.65 12.12
C ASP A 145 9.03 16.30 13.04
N GLY A 146 10.22 16.18 12.43
CA GLY A 146 11.47 15.84 13.13
C GLY A 146 11.56 14.40 13.65
N SER A 147 10.69 13.51 13.19
CA SER A 147 10.69 12.08 13.52
C SER A 147 10.84 11.23 12.25
N ILE A 148 11.49 10.08 12.40
CA ILE A 148 11.68 9.13 11.31
C ILE A 148 10.65 8.00 11.43
N VAL A 149 9.85 7.84 10.38
CA VAL A 149 8.89 6.74 10.22
C VAL A 149 9.53 5.68 9.32
N GLY A 150 9.77 4.49 9.88
CA GLY A 150 10.19 3.31 9.12
C GLY A 150 9.00 2.58 8.50
N TYR A 151 9.21 2.00 7.31
CA TYR A 151 8.27 1.13 6.62
C TYR A 151 8.99 0.24 5.59
N GLU A 152 8.28 -0.73 5.02
CA GLU A 152 8.74 -1.57 3.90
C GLU A 152 7.80 -1.41 2.70
N GLY A 153 8.10 -0.42 1.85
CA GLY A 153 7.26 -0.05 0.71
C GLY A 153 8.03 -0.12 -0.60
N TYR A 154 7.64 -1.02 -1.51
CA TYR A 154 8.39 -1.27 -2.74
C TYR A 154 7.50 -1.31 -3.99
N GLY A 155 7.84 -0.49 -4.99
CA GLY A 155 7.11 -0.46 -6.26
C GLY A 155 7.13 -1.81 -6.99
N SER A 156 6.00 -2.20 -7.59
CA SER A 156 5.80 -3.45 -8.32
C SER A 156 5.82 -4.74 -7.49
N TRP A 157 6.04 -4.67 -6.16
CA TRP A 157 6.09 -5.86 -5.32
C TRP A 157 4.70 -6.45 -5.08
N THR A 158 4.69 -7.75 -4.81
CA THR A 158 3.51 -8.58 -4.50
C THR A 158 3.78 -9.38 -3.23
N TRP A 159 2.79 -10.13 -2.74
CA TRP A 159 2.99 -11.13 -1.68
C TRP A 159 4.17 -12.05 -1.95
N LYS A 160 4.31 -12.54 -3.18
CA LYS A 160 5.43 -13.38 -3.60
C LYS A 160 6.77 -12.67 -3.42
N SER A 161 6.86 -11.41 -3.83
CA SER A 161 8.10 -10.62 -3.74
C SER A 161 8.62 -10.51 -2.31
N PHE A 162 7.72 -10.43 -1.32
CA PHE A 162 8.07 -10.41 0.09
C PHE A 162 8.41 -11.78 0.67
N CYS A 163 8.23 -12.88 -0.07
CA CYS A 163 8.55 -14.23 0.35
C CYS A 163 9.77 -14.82 -0.37
N THR A 164 10.21 -14.21 -1.47
CA THR A 164 11.32 -14.69 -2.30
C THR A 164 12.38 -13.60 -2.51
N ASN A 165 13.44 -13.94 -3.23
CA ASN A 165 14.45 -12.97 -3.68
C ASN A 165 14.43 -12.81 -5.22
N ASP A 166 13.31 -13.15 -5.86
CA ASP A 166 13.16 -13.11 -7.32
C ASP A 166 13.03 -11.68 -7.87
N LEU A 167 12.60 -10.74 -7.01
CA LEU A 167 12.35 -9.34 -7.34
C LEU A 167 13.14 -8.47 -6.38
N VAL A 168 13.70 -7.39 -6.91
CA VAL A 168 14.50 -6.43 -6.15
C VAL A 168 13.95 -5.02 -6.32
N SER A 169 14.34 -4.10 -5.44
CA SER A 169 13.83 -2.73 -5.49
C SER A 169 14.21 -2.04 -6.81
N THR A 170 13.27 -1.30 -7.40
CA THR A 170 13.51 -0.46 -8.61
C THR A 170 14.43 0.71 -8.34
N LYS A 171 14.78 0.97 -7.06
CA LYS A 171 15.80 1.93 -6.64
C LYS A 171 17.12 1.27 -6.22
N SER A 172 17.17 -0.06 -6.14
CA SER A 172 18.36 -0.75 -5.65
C SER A 172 19.56 -0.44 -6.52
N PRO A 173 20.66 0.08 -5.95
CA PRO A 173 21.98 -0.02 -6.55
C PRO A 173 22.38 -1.49 -6.70
N ILE A 174 23.40 -1.73 -7.52
CA ILE A 174 24.06 -3.02 -7.62
C ILE A 174 25.52 -2.88 -7.19
N TRP A 175 26.02 -3.93 -6.55
CA TRP A 175 27.45 -4.19 -6.41
C TRP A 175 27.85 -5.22 -7.45
N VAL A 176 28.78 -4.87 -8.33
CA VAL A 176 29.35 -5.79 -9.31
C VAL A 176 30.71 -6.25 -8.83
N ARG A 177 31.00 -7.56 -8.94
CA ARG A 177 32.33 -8.10 -8.69
C ARG A 177 33.15 -8.02 -9.97
N VAL A 178 34.37 -7.50 -9.87
CA VAL A 178 35.31 -7.36 -10.98
C VAL A 178 36.63 -8.01 -10.61
N GLN A 179 37.27 -8.66 -11.59
CA GLN A 179 38.59 -9.24 -11.35
C GLN A 179 39.63 -8.14 -11.17
N ASN A 180 39.68 -7.16 -12.06
CA ASN A 180 40.53 -5.96 -11.97
C ASN A 180 39.83 -4.80 -12.71
N HIS A 181 40.16 -3.56 -12.34
CA HIS A 181 39.77 -2.34 -13.06
C HIS A 181 40.83 -1.25 -12.84
N HIS A 182 40.83 -0.21 -13.67
CA HIS A 182 41.72 0.96 -13.52
C HIS A 182 41.00 2.18 -12.92
N LEU A 183 39.69 2.10 -12.69
CA LEU A 183 38.88 3.19 -12.16
C LEU A 183 39.40 3.71 -10.81
N ASP A 184 39.32 5.02 -10.62
CA ASP A 184 39.64 5.72 -9.37
C ASP A 184 38.57 6.79 -9.05
N GLU A 185 38.80 7.58 -8.00
CA GLU A 185 37.83 8.58 -7.53
C GLU A 185 37.38 9.59 -8.60
N ASN A 186 38.20 9.86 -9.62
CA ASN A 186 37.86 10.75 -10.73
C ASN A 186 36.79 10.16 -11.66
N ASP A 187 36.54 8.84 -11.58
CA ASP A 187 35.51 8.16 -12.34
C ASP A 187 34.16 8.09 -11.62
N GLN A 188 34.07 8.51 -10.35
CA GLN A 188 32.78 8.56 -9.67
C GLN A 188 31.79 9.43 -10.44
N HIS A 189 30.53 8.99 -10.46
CA HIS A 189 29.42 9.58 -11.21
C HIS A 189 29.52 9.49 -12.74
N SER A 190 30.53 8.81 -13.28
CA SER A 190 30.50 8.39 -14.69
C SER A 190 29.29 7.47 -14.95
N THR A 191 28.74 7.58 -16.16
CA THR A 191 27.62 6.75 -16.62
C THR A 191 28.12 5.65 -17.53
N TRP A 192 27.48 4.50 -17.39
CA TRP A 192 27.81 3.26 -18.06
C TRP A 192 26.52 2.58 -18.53
N THR A 193 26.60 1.79 -19.59
CA THR A 193 25.49 0.96 -20.04
C THR A 193 25.81 -0.52 -19.86
N SER A 194 24.82 -1.29 -19.40
CA SER A 194 24.87 -2.75 -19.41
C SER A 194 23.60 -3.23 -20.10
N GLY A 195 23.76 -3.88 -21.26
CA GLY A 195 22.67 -4.04 -22.23
C GLY A 195 22.07 -2.67 -22.61
N ASN A 196 20.75 -2.54 -22.46
CA ASN A 196 20.01 -1.31 -22.78
C ASN A 196 19.77 -0.38 -21.57
N LEU A 197 20.40 -0.67 -20.43
CA LEU A 197 20.14 0.05 -19.18
C LEU A 197 21.33 0.90 -18.78
N GLU A 198 21.04 2.14 -18.39
CA GLU A 198 22.03 3.09 -17.87
C GLU A 198 22.26 2.85 -16.36
N TRP A 199 23.52 3.01 -15.96
CA TRP A 199 24.04 2.84 -14.61
C TRP A 199 25.00 3.98 -14.31
N VAL A 200 25.02 4.46 -13.07
CA VAL A 200 25.90 5.55 -12.62
C VAL A 200 26.83 5.00 -11.55
N LEU A 201 28.14 5.11 -11.75
CA LEU A 201 29.15 4.65 -10.81
C LEU A 201 29.10 5.51 -9.52
N GLU A 202 28.96 4.89 -8.36
CA GLU A 202 28.88 5.58 -7.06
C GLU A 202 30.03 5.27 -6.13
N SER A 203 30.55 4.03 -6.16
CA SER A 203 31.63 3.63 -5.27
C SER A 203 32.57 2.68 -5.98
N ILE A 204 33.86 2.83 -5.69
CA ILE A 204 34.94 2.13 -6.37
C ILE A 204 35.78 1.44 -5.31
N GLU A 205 35.86 0.11 -5.40
CA GLU A 205 36.74 -0.70 -4.59
C GLU A 205 37.51 -1.68 -5.46
N LYS A 206 38.71 -2.06 -5.02
CA LYS A 206 39.66 -2.90 -5.78
C LYS A 206 39.08 -4.13 -6.47
N LYS A 207 38.03 -4.75 -5.91
CA LYS A 207 37.39 -5.97 -6.42
C LYS A 207 35.88 -5.84 -6.64
N ARG A 208 35.30 -4.66 -6.37
CA ARG A 208 33.87 -4.44 -6.55
C ARG A 208 33.55 -2.98 -6.81
N LEU A 209 32.55 -2.74 -7.66
CA LEU A 209 32.08 -1.41 -7.99
C LEU A 209 30.61 -1.30 -7.64
N LYS A 210 30.18 -0.15 -7.13
CA LYS A 210 28.78 0.14 -6.86
C LYS A 210 28.21 1.02 -7.97
N PHE A 211 27.11 0.58 -8.55
CA PHE A 211 26.35 1.36 -9.52
C PHE A 211 24.94 1.64 -9.01
N LYS A 212 24.52 2.89 -8.99
CA LYS A 212 23.08 3.21 -8.93
C LYS A 212 22.48 3.13 -10.32
N ARG A 213 21.15 3.04 -10.37
CA ARG A 213 20.38 3.07 -11.60
C ARG A 213 20.47 4.46 -12.26
N GLY A 214 20.77 4.48 -13.55
CA GLY A 214 20.77 5.68 -14.39
C GLY A 214 19.40 5.95 -15.03
N ASN A 215 19.38 6.78 -16.06
CA ASN A 215 18.13 7.15 -16.73
C ASN A 215 17.39 5.93 -17.31
N ASN A 216 16.05 5.95 -17.20
CA ASN A 216 15.16 4.89 -17.71
C ASN A 216 15.39 3.48 -17.13
N ASN A 217 16.24 3.33 -16.11
CA ASN A 217 16.50 2.07 -15.45
C ASN A 217 15.56 1.86 -14.26
N TYR A 218 14.30 1.55 -14.56
CA TYR A 218 13.23 1.36 -13.56
C TYR A 218 12.76 -0.09 -13.42
N SER A 219 13.36 -1.04 -14.14
CA SER A 219 12.94 -2.45 -14.09
C SER A 219 13.24 -3.10 -12.73
N PRO A 220 12.30 -3.80 -12.08
CA PRO A 220 12.55 -4.53 -10.83
C PRO A 220 13.40 -5.79 -11.04
N SER A 221 13.62 -6.21 -12.29
CA SER A 221 14.54 -7.30 -12.66
C SER A 221 15.36 -6.83 -13.88
N PRO A 222 16.29 -5.89 -13.69
CA PRO A 222 17.08 -5.38 -14.80
C PRO A 222 17.99 -6.51 -15.33
N LEU A 223 18.07 -6.65 -16.65
CA LEU A 223 19.10 -7.48 -17.25
C LEU A 223 20.44 -6.75 -17.08
N VAL A 224 21.32 -7.32 -16.26
CA VAL A 224 22.70 -6.84 -16.11
C VAL A 224 23.58 -7.82 -16.88
N GLU A 225 24.16 -7.33 -17.96
CA GLU A 225 25.10 -8.08 -18.79
C GLU A 225 26.49 -8.11 -18.16
N LYS A 226 27.36 -8.99 -18.68
CA LYS A 226 28.73 -9.16 -18.15
C LYS A 226 29.66 -7.99 -18.46
N GLU A 227 29.27 -7.10 -19.36
CA GLU A 227 30.05 -5.95 -19.77
C GLU A 227 29.28 -4.66 -19.44
N PHE A 228 30.01 -3.69 -18.91
CA PHE A 228 29.56 -2.31 -18.75
C PHE A 228 30.39 -1.44 -19.69
N ILE A 229 29.71 -0.75 -20.60
CA ILE A 229 30.31 0.11 -21.61
C ILE A 229 30.22 1.54 -21.11
N HIS A 230 31.34 2.27 -21.18
CA HIS A 230 31.37 3.67 -20.79
C HIS A 230 30.45 4.53 -21.67
N LEU A 231 29.70 5.45 -21.05
CA LEU A 231 28.81 6.37 -21.76
C LEU A 231 29.25 7.84 -21.60
N TYR A 232 29.49 8.31 -20.37
CA TYR A 232 29.85 9.70 -20.10
C TYR A 232 30.57 9.90 -18.75
N GLY A 233 31.36 10.97 -18.62
CA GLY A 233 32.07 11.35 -17.38
C GLY A 233 33.30 10.49 -17.07
N GLY A 234 34.07 10.79 -16.04
CA GLY A 234 35.26 10.02 -15.69
C GLY A 234 36.44 10.14 -16.66
N ILE A 235 37.60 9.62 -16.24
CA ILE A 235 38.87 9.69 -16.98
C ILE A 235 39.27 8.33 -17.58
N HIS A 236 38.73 7.24 -17.05
CA HIS A 236 38.94 5.88 -17.54
C HIS A 236 37.67 5.39 -18.28
N HIS A 237 37.84 5.01 -19.54
CA HIS A 237 36.72 4.66 -20.44
C HIS A 237 36.73 3.20 -20.92
N ASP A 238 37.70 2.40 -20.45
CA ASP A 238 37.77 0.98 -20.78
C ASP A 238 36.53 0.24 -20.25
N SER A 239 35.98 -0.67 -21.05
CA SER A 239 34.86 -1.52 -20.63
C SER A 239 35.16 -2.25 -19.33
N ILE A 240 34.16 -2.35 -18.46
CA ILE A 240 34.24 -3.09 -17.21
C ILE A 240 33.60 -4.47 -17.43
N PHE A 241 34.38 -5.52 -17.19
CA PHE A 241 33.89 -6.89 -17.21
C PHE A 241 33.64 -7.40 -15.79
N ILE A 242 32.44 -7.92 -15.55
CA ILE A 242 31.99 -8.36 -14.24
C ILE A 242 31.91 -9.89 -14.16
N ASP A 243 32.23 -10.47 -13.01
CA ASP A 243 32.06 -11.90 -12.75
C ASP A 243 30.62 -12.21 -12.35
N ASP A 244 30.07 -11.41 -11.45
CA ASP A 244 28.69 -11.45 -10.97
C ASP A 244 28.28 -10.07 -10.42
N PHE A 245 27.02 -9.97 -10.01
CA PHE A 245 26.49 -8.80 -9.34
C PHE A 245 25.49 -9.19 -8.25
N THR A 246 25.29 -8.29 -7.31
CA THR A 246 24.27 -8.40 -6.27
C THR A 246 23.54 -7.08 -6.14
N PHE A 247 22.25 -7.12 -5.83
CA PHE A 247 21.50 -5.93 -5.49
C PHE A 247 21.81 -5.53 -4.05
N GLU A 248 22.03 -4.23 -3.82
CA GLU A 248 22.22 -3.70 -2.48
C GLU A 248 20.93 -3.73 -1.67
N ILE A 249 19.78 -3.55 -2.31
CA ILE A 249 18.44 -3.51 -1.71
C ILE A 249 17.61 -4.65 -2.31
N GLY A 250 17.65 -5.81 -1.64
CA GLY A 250 16.82 -6.98 -1.93
C GLY A 250 15.57 -7.05 -1.03
N ASN A 251 14.97 -8.24 -0.93
CA ASN A 251 13.91 -8.49 0.05
C ASN A 251 14.44 -8.27 1.49
N PRO A 252 13.90 -7.31 2.27
CA PRO A 252 14.43 -6.95 3.59
C PRO A 252 14.33 -8.10 4.59
N PHE A 253 13.43 -9.06 4.34
CA PHE A 253 13.20 -10.21 5.19
C PHE A 253 14.04 -11.43 4.78
N TRP A 254 14.73 -11.38 3.65
CA TRP A 254 15.39 -12.56 3.09
C TRP A 254 16.70 -12.91 3.80
N HIS A 255 16.80 -14.17 4.24
CA HIS A 255 18.00 -14.74 4.81
C HIS A 255 18.76 -15.56 3.75
N ASN A 256 19.99 -15.15 3.45
CA ASN A 256 20.75 -15.68 2.31
C ASN A 256 21.18 -17.15 2.44
N GLU A 257 21.42 -17.66 3.65
CA GLU A 257 21.87 -19.05 3.83
C GLU A 257 20.70 -20.03 3.81
N THR A 258 19.66 -19.77 4.60
CA THR A 258 18.44 -20.59 4.68
C THR A 258 17.57 -20.51 3.43
N LYS A 259 17.73 -19.47 2.59
CA LYS A 259 16.89 -19.21 1.40
C LYS A 259 15.40 -19.07 1.75
N GLU A 260 15.12 -18.47 2.89
CA GLU A 260 13.79 -18.19 3.39
C GLU A 260 13.73 -16.79 3.99
N ILE A 261 12.52 -16.30 4.27
CA ILE A 261 12.34 -15.08 5.04
C ILE A 261 12.50 -15.33 6.54
N ASP A 262 13.16 -14.40 7.24
CA ASP A 262 13.47 -14.45 8.67
C ASP A 262 13.15 -13.13 9.36
N PHE A 263 12.04 -13.11 10.10
CA PHE A 263 11.59 -11.94 10.84
C PHE A 263 12.38 -11.68 12.13
N LYS A 264 13.07 -12.68 12.69
CA LYS A 264 13.95 -12.48 13.86
C LYS A 264 15.24 -11.78 13.45
N GLU A 265 15.85 -12.21 12.34
CA GLU A 265 17.00 -11.51 11.77
C GLU A 265 16.64 -10.09 11.36
N TYR A 266 15.48 -9.92 10.72
CA TYR A 266 14.95 -8.61 10.37
C TYR A 266 14.76 -7.69 11.59
N ALA A 267 14.05 -8.16 12.63
CA ALA A 267 13.83 -7.38 13.86
C ALA A 267 15.16 -6.95 14.50
N LYS A 268 16.15 -7.85 14.55
CA LYS A 268 17.49 -7.53 15.03
C LYS A 268 18.17 -6.42 14.20
N LYS A 269 18.01 -6.42 12.87
CA LYS A 269 18.51 -5.32 11.99
C LYS A 269 17.79 -3.99 12.23
N GLN A 270 16.55 -4.05 12.70
CA GLN A 270 15.78 -2.87 13.11
C GLN A 270 15.99 -2.49 14.58
N GLU A 271 16.95 -3.13 15.27
CA GLU A 271 17.29 -2.88 16.68
C GLU A 271 16.11 -3.08 17.65
N VAL A 272 15.21 -4.03 17.32
CA VAL A 272 14.10 -4.44 18.18
C VAL A 272 14.14 -5.93 18.47
N ASP A 273 13.63 -6.33 19.63
CA ASP A 273 13.52 -7.72 20.07
C ASP A 273 12.14 -8.34 19.78
N LYS A 274 11.13 -7.51 19.51
CA LYS A 274 9.76 -7.91 19.15
C LYS A 274 9.14 -6.99 18.11
N ILE A 275 8.11 -7.50 17.43
CA ILE A 275 7.18 -6.73 16.60
C ILE A 275 5.80 -6.90 17.22
N ASP A 276 5.11 -5.80 17.53
CA ASP A 276 3.80 -5.84 18.20
C ASP A 276 2.66 -5.75 17.19
N LEU A 277 2.78 -4.89 16.18
CA LEU A 277 1.76 -4.65 15.18
C LEU A 277 2.34 -4.73 13.77
N VAL A 278 1.65 -5.42 12.86
CA VAL A 278 2.01 -5.49 11.44
C VAL A 278 0.82 -5.06 10.58
N TYR A 279 1.05 -4.12 9.67
CA TYR A 279 0.04 -3.65 8.72
C TYR A 279 0.50 -3.94 7.29
N ILE A 280 -0.33 -4.65 6.52
CA ILE A 280 0.03 -5.08 5.17
C ILE A 280 -0.98 -4.52 4.16
N LEU A 281 -0.52 -3.63 3.28
CA LEU A 281 -1.29 -3.12 2.15
C LEU A 281 -0.74 -3.70 0.84
N LEU A 282 -1.31 -4.85 0.44
CA LEU A 282 -0.99 -5.59 -0.77
C LEU A 282 -2.29 -6.15 -1.37
N THR A 283 -2.51 -6.16 -2.69
CA THR A 283 -1.64 -5.77 -3.79
C THR A 283 -2.50 -5.30 -4.95
N TRP A 284 -2.10 -4.24 -5.64
CA TRP A 284 -2.61 -3.97 -7.01
C TRP A 284 -1.81 -4.76 -8.05
N ASN A 285 -0.54 -5.02 -7.77
CA ASN A 285 0.33 -5.79 -8.63
C ASN A 285 -0.17 -7.24 -8.74
N GLY A 286 -0.23 -7.77 -9.96
CA GLY A 286 -0.69 -9.14 -10.21
C GLY A 286 -2.22 -9.32 -10.25
N LEU A 287 -3.00 -8.24 -10.22
CA LEU A 287 -4.46 -8.25 -10.43
C LEU A 287 -4.85 -8.04 -11.90
N TYR A 288 -4.15 -8.73 -12.81
CA TYR A 288 -4.28 -8.57 -14.25
C TYR A 288 -5.42 -9.41 -14.89
N ARG A 289 -6.42 -9.83 -14.11
CA ARG A 289 -7.55 -10.58 -14.65
C ARG A 289 -8.81 -9.77 -14.34
N PRO A 290 -9.53 -9.22 -15.34
CA PRO A 290 -10.79 -8.53 -15.08
C PRO A 290 -11.85 -9.52 -14.57
N TYR A 291 -12.68 -9.09 -13.62
CA TYR A 291 -13.68 -9.90 -12.92
C TYR A 291 -13.13 -11.15 -12.20
N ASP A 292 -11.86 -11.17 -11.86
CA ASP A 292 -11.24 -12.30 -11.16
C ASP A 292 -11.91 -12.55 -9.80
N GLN A 293 -12.01 -13.82 -9.46
CA GLN A 293 -12.56 -14.31 -8.19
C GLN A 293 -11.57 -15.27 -7.49
N GLU A 294 -10.46 -15.62 -8.14
CA GLU A 294 -9.53 -16.66 -7.70
C GLU A 294 -8.15 -16.07 -7.40
N PHE A 295 -7.82 -15.94 -6.12
CA PHE A 295 -6.62 -15.21 -5.67
C PHE A 295 -5.53 -16.10 -5.04
N ASN A 296 -5.59 -17.43 -5.19
CA ASN A 296 -4.62 -18.37 -4.59
C ASN A 296 -3.16 -18.03 -4.91
N ARG A 297 -2.87 -17.55 -6.13
CA ARG A 297 -1.53 -17.08 -6.53
C ARG A 297 -0.94 -15.97 -5.64
N HIS A 298 -1.79 -15.23 -4.93
CA HIS A 298 -1.43 -14.21 -3.95
C HIS A 298 -1.54 -14.77 -2.53
N LEU A 299 -2.66 -15.42 -2.21
CA LEU A 299 -2.93 -15.92 -0.87
C LEU A 299 -1.97 -17.03 -0.41
N ASP A 300 -1.46 -17.85 -1.31
CA ASP A 300 -0.48 -18.88 -0.94
C ASP A 300 0.82 -18.26 -0.40
N TYR A 301 1.22 -17.10 -0.92
CA TYR A 301 2.33 -16.33 -0.37
C TYR A 301 1.94 -15.47 0.84
N ALA A 302 0.70 -14.98 0.90
CA ALA A 302 0.20 -14.31 2.10
C ALA A 302 0.28 -15.23 3.33
N LYS A 303 -0.10 -16.50 3.18
CA LYS A 303 0.06 -17.53 4.22
C LYS A 303 1.52 -17.66 4.67
N ILE A 304 2.47 -17.79 3.73
CA ILE A 304 3.89 -17.90 4.06
C ILE A 304 4.37 -16.69 4.87
N LEU A 305 4.05 -15.47 4.41
CA LEU A 305 4.47 -14.24 5.07
C LEU A 305 3.90 -14.16 6.50
N ILE A 306 2.59 -14.36 6.64
CA ILE A 306 1.88 -14.30 7.92
C ILE A 306 2.36 -15.37 8.88
N HIS A 307 2.56 -16.61 8.42
CA HIS A 307 3.10 -17.69 9.24
C HIS A 307 4.50 -17.38 9.73
N LYS A 308 5.38 -16.83 8.88
CA LYS A 308 6.75 -16.48 9.28
C LYS A 308 6.79 -15.33 10.29
N ILE A 309 5.88 -14.36 10.17
CA ILE A 309 5.69 -13.31 11.19
C ILE A 309 5.23 -13.93 12.50
N HIS A 310 4.13 -14.70 12.48
CA HIS A 310 3.53 -15.28 13.69
C HIS A 310 4.46 -16.30 14.38
N GLN A 311 5.23 -17.08 13.62
CA GLN A 311 6.26 -17.98 14.17
C GLN A 311 7.39 -17.21 14.86
N ALA A 312 7.79 -16.06 14.32
CA ALA A 312 8.81 -15.23 14.93
C ALA A 312 8.29 -14.48 16.17
N PHE A 313 7.07 -13.96 16.08
CA PHE A 313 6.41 -13.12 17.07
C PHE A 313 4.95 -13.57 17.28
N PRO A 314 4.69 -14.58 18.13
CA PRO A 314 3.34 -15.15 18.32
C PRO A 314 2.30 -14.17 18.86
N ASN A 315 2.75 -13.09 19.51
CA ASN A 315 1.88 -12.05 20.07
C ASN A 315 1.70 -10.86 19.10
N ALA A 316 2.35 -10.88 17.93
CA ALA A 316 2.16 -9.82 16.95
C ALA A 316 0.75 -9.91 16.36
N HIS A 317 0.05 -8.78 16.32
CA HIS A 317 -1.23 -8.66 15.63
C HIS A 317 -1.03 -8.17 14.20
N ILE A 318 -1.71 -8.80 13.24
CA ILE A 318 -1.51 -8.58 11.81
C ILE A 318 -2.79 -8.05 11.16
N THR A 319 -2.76 -6.81 10.69
CA THR A 319 -3.89 -6.17 10.03
C THR A 319 -3.65 -6.10 8.52
N LEU A 320 -4.54 -6.73 7.76
CA LEU A 320 -4.55 -6.64 6.30
C LEU A 320 -5.38 -5.44 5.86
N LEU A 321 -4.73 -4.45 5.26
CA LEU A 321 -5.39 -3.30 4.65
C LEU A 321 -5.85 -3.67 3.25
N GLY A 322 -7.15 -3.50 2.99
CA GLY A 322 -7.73 -3.64 1.67
C GLY A 322 -7.16 -2.63 0.67
N ILE A 323 -7.24 -2.94 -0.63
CA ILE A 323 -6.82 -1.98 -1.67
C ILE A 323 -7.98 -1.03 -2.02
N PRO A 324 -7.70 0.26 -2.30
CA PRO A 324 -8.70 1.15 -2.88
C PRO A 324 -9.11 0.65 -4.27
N ILE A 325 -10.30 1.04 -4.73
CA ILE A 325 -10.68 0.83 -6.13
C ILE A 325 -9.95 1.83 -7.04
N CYS A 326 -9.78 1.46 -8.31
CA CYS A 326 -9.06 2.27 -9.28
C CYS A 326 -9.82 3.54 -9.67
N SER A 327 -9.14 4.46 -10.38
CA SER A 327 -9.76 5.65 -10.95
C SER A 327 -10.93 5.29 -11.85
N VAL A 328 -12.09 5.91 -11.58
CA VAL A 328 -13.32 5.71 -12.35
C VAL A 328 -13.51 6.72 -13.48
N ASN A 329 -12.56 7.66 -13.63
CA ASN A 329 -12.68 8.79 -14.55
C ASN A 329 -11.56 8.80 -15.59
N GLY A 330 -11.23 7.64 -16.17
CA GLY A 330 -10.27 7.54 -17.28
C GLY A 330 -8.80 7.37 -16.91
N GLY A 331 -8.45 7.34 -15.62
CA GLY A 331 -7.05 7.11 -15.20
C GLY A 331 -6.50 5.76 -15.67
N ILE A 332 -7.34 4.71 -15.67
CA ILE A 332 -6.99 3.41 -16.23
C ILE A 332 -6.61 3.53 -17.72
N ALA A 333 -7.44 4.21 -18.51
CA ALA A 333 -7.16 4.45 -19.93
C ALA A 333 -5.87 5.26 -20.13
N ALA A 334 -5.59 6.24 -19.25
CA ALA A 334 -4.38 7.05 -19.33
C ALA A 334 -3.09 6.24 -19.13
N ASN A 335 -3.07 5.25 -18.23
CA ASN A 335 -1.88 4.43 -18.00
C ASN A 335 -1.78 3.20 -18.91
N TYR A 336 -2.90 2.57 -19.23
CA TYR A 336 -2.91 1.23 -19.83
C TYR A 336 -3.50 1.21 -21.25
N GLY A 337 -4.11 2.32 -21.69
CA GLY A 337 -4.75 2.42 -23.00
C GLY A 337 -5.92 1.46 -23.16
N ALA A 338 -6.21 1.09 -24.41
CA ALA A 338 -7.32 0.19 -24.77
C ALA A 338 -6.91 -1.29 -24.82
N ASN A 339 -5.70 -1.64 -24.38
CA ASN A 339 -5.14 -2.98 -24.52
C ASN A 339 -4.69 -3.55 -23.18
N GLY A 340 -4.68 -4.88 -23.10
CA GLY A 340 -4.18 -5.59 -21.93
C GLY A 340 -5.20 -5.69 -20.79
N PRO A 341 -4.77 -6.26 -19.67
CA PRO A 341 -5.67 -6.75 -18.64
C PRO A 341 -6.43 -5.67 -17.88
N TYR A 342 -5.85 -4.49 -17.75
CA TYR A 342 -6.43 -3.36 -17.03
C TYR A 342 -7.34 -2.50 -17.92
N SER A 343 -7.41 -2.72 -19.24
CA SER A 343 -8.21 -1.86 -20.12
C SER A 343 -9.72 -1.95 -19.88
N ASP A 344 -10.19 -3.08 -19.34
CA ASP A 344 -11.55 -3.20 -18.80
C ASP A 344 -11.62 -2.56 -17.40
N THR A 345 -12.06 -1.30 -17.35
CA THR A 345 -12.14 -0.54 -16.11
C THR A 345 -13.12 -1.17 -15.13
N PHE A 346 -14.31 -1.60 -15.57
CA PHE A 346 -15.30 -2.17 -14.66
C PHE A 346 -14.90 -3.58 -14.20
N GLY A 347 -14.29 -4.37 -15.08
CA GLY A 347 -13.66 -5.63 -14.72
C GLY A 347 -12.55 -5.46 -13.68
N THR A 348 -11.74 -4.41 -13.80
CA THR A 348 -10.68 -4.06 -12.84
C THR A 348 -11.27 -3.66 -11.48
N ILE A 349 -12.32 -2.83 -11.47
CA ILE A 349 -13.05 -2.45 -10.25
C ILE A 349 -13.62 -3.71 -9.58
N SER A 350 -14.31 -4.56 -10.34
CA SER A 350 -14.92 -5.80 -9.84
C SER A 350 -13.87 -6.74 -9.23
N THR A 351 -12.70 -6.88 -9.86
CA THR A 351 -11.57 -7.65 -9.31
C THR A 351 -11.09 -7.06 -7.98
N ALA A 352 -10.99 -5.74 -7.84
CA ALA A 352 -10.61 -5.11 -6.57
C ALA A 352 -11.64 -5.40 -5.46
N PHE A 353 -12.94 -5.35 -5.75
CA PHE A 353 -14.00 -5.74 -4.81
C PHE A 353 -13.87 -7.21 -4.38
N ASN A 354 -13.69 -8.13 -5.34
CA ASN A 354 -13.54 -9.55 -5.06
C ASN A 354 -12.27 -9.85 -4.26
N TYR A 355 -11.17 -9.16 -4.55
CA TYR A 355 -9.91 -9.31 -3.84
C TYR A 355 -10.02 -8.86 -2.39
N ASN A 356 -10.61 -7.69 -2.14
CA ASN A 356 -10.88 -7.19 -0.79
C ASN A 356 -11.75 -8.17 0.02
N LYS A 357 -12.83 -8.68 -0.56
CA LYS A 357 -13.66 -9.73 0.06
C LYS A 357 -12.86 -11.02 0.33
N CYS A 358 -11.94 -11.37 -0.56
CA CYS A 358 -11.08 -12.54 -0.41
C CYS A 358 -10.11 -12.38 0.78
N LEU A 359 -9.55 -11.19 0.98
CA LEU A 359 -8.71 -10.87 2.14
C LEU A 359 -9.49 -10.97 3.46
N GLU A 360 -10.70 -10.41 3.50
CA GLU A 360 -11.58 -10.50 4.68
C GLU A 360 -11.94 -11.95 5.00
N ASN A 361 -12.35 -12.73 3.99
CA ASN A 361 -12.64 -14.15 4.16
C ASN A 361 -11.41 -14.95 4.62
N PHE A 362 -10.22 -14.56 4.17
CA PHE A 362 -8.97 -15.22 4.52
C PHE A 362 -8.61 -15.03 6.00
N VAL A 363 -8.66 -13.80 6.51
CA VAL A 363 -8.36 -13.55 7.94
C VAL A 363 -9.43 -14.13 8.88
N ASN A 364 -10.66 -14.33 8.40
CA ASN A 364 -11.75 -14.94 9.18
C ASN A 364 -11.68 -16.47 9.27
N GLN A 365 -10.71 -17.13 8.63
CA GLN A 365 -10.52 -18.57 8.81
C GLN A 365 -10.03 -18.88 10.23
N GLU A 366 -10.37 -20.06 10.75
CA GLU A 366 -10.08 -20.48 12.14
C GLU A 366 -8.62 -20.28 12.54
N GLU A 367 -7.71 -20.51 11.60
CA GLU A 367 -6.27 -20.37 11.80
C GLU A 367 -5.81 -18.94 12.03
N TYR A 368 -6.43 -17.94 11.39
CA TYR A 368 -5.92 -16.56 11.36
C TYR A 368 -6.73 -15.61 12.25
N LYS A 369 -8.01 -15.88 12.48
CA LYS A 369 -8.96 -14.95 13.12
C LYS A 369 -8.59 -14.50 14.55
N THR A 370 -7.64 -15.17 15.19
CA THR A 370 -7.19 -14.86 16.56
C THR A 370 -6.04 -13.85 16.61
N TYR A 371 -5.32 -13.62 15.49
CA TYR A 371 -4.18 -12.71 15.42
C TYR A 371 -4.13 -11.91 14.10
N CYS A 372 -5.08 -12.13 13.20
CA CYS A 372 -5.23 -11.38 11.97
C CYS A 372 -6.62 -10.74 11.88
N ARG A 373 -6.69 -9.58 11.23
CA ARG A 373 -7.96 -8.98 10.82
C ARG A 373 -7.85 -8.19 9.51
N TYR A 374 -8.98 -7.75 9.00
CA TYR A 374 -9.10 -7.00 7.75
C TYR A 374 -9.64 -5.60 8.01
N VAL A 375 -9.10 -4.60 7.29
CA VAL A 375 -9.58 -3.22 7.31
C VAL A 375 -9.90 -2.78 5.89
N ASP A 376 -11.14 -2.34 5.70
CA ASP A 376 -11.64 -1.96 4.39
C ASP A 376 -11.26 -0.53 4.01
N CYS A 377 -10.10 -0.38 3.38
CA CYS A 377 -9.68 0.93 2.85
C CYS A 377 -10.50 1.34 1.63
N LYS A 378 -11.05 0.38 0.87
CA LYS A 378 -11.79 0.65 -0.36
C LYS A 378 -13.03 1.50 -0.14
N ALA A 379 -13.72 1.29 0.98
CA ALA A 379 -14.89 2.06 1.39
C ALA A 379 -14.53 3.43 1.97
N GLN A 380 -13.33 3.57 2.53
CA GLN A 380 -12.84 4.81 3.14
C GLN A 380 -12.08 5.71 2.15
N PHE A 381 -12.04 5.33 0.88
CA PHE A 381 -11.28 6.02 -0.16
C PHE A 381 -12.21 6.64 -1.22
N ASP A 382 -12.07 7.95 -1.43
CA ASP A 382 -12.81 8.67 -2.47
C ASP A 382 -12.17 8.50 -3.85
N SER A 383 -12.50 7.39 -4.52
CA SER A 383 -11.96 7.10 -5.86
C SER A 383 -12.39 8.09 -6.95
N GLU A 384 -13.32 9.00 -6.65
CA GLU A 384 -13.82 9.98 -7.61
C GLU A 384 -13.09 11.33 -7.53
N TYR A 385 -12.51 11.67 -6.37
CA TYR A 385 -11.84 12.96 -6.14
C TYR A 385 -10.39 12.84 -5.67
N ASN A 386 -9.98 11.67 -5.17
CA ASN A 386 -8.63 11.45 -4.64
C ASN A 386 -7.73 10.62 -5.57
N MET A 387 -8.04 10.68 -6.86
CA MET A 387 -7.21 10.16 -7.95
C MET A 387 -6.64 11.32 -8.77
N PRO A 388 -5.41 11.22 -9.29
CA PRO A 388 -4.80 12.25 -10.12
C PRO A 388 -5.65 12.56 -11.36
N SER A 389 -5.83 13.84 -11.66
CA SER A 389 -6.61 14.32 -12.80
C SER A 389 -6.08 15.64 -13.36
N ILE A 390 -6.50 15.96 -14.58
CA ILE A 390 -6.22 17.24 -15.25
C ILE A 390 -7.50 17.76 -15.91
N GLU A 391 -7.58 19.09 -16.08
CA GLU A 391 -8.58 19.72 -16.94
C GLU A 391 -8.12 19.66 -18.40
N LYS A 392 -8.98 19.16 -19.30
CA LYS A 392 -8.73 19.08 -20.74
C LYS A 392 -9.96 19.53 -21.52
N PRO A 393 -9.82 20.18 -22.70
CA PRO A 393 -10.96 20.45 -23.56
C PRO A 393 -11.82 19.21 -23.83
N VAL A 394 -13.14 19.32 -23.69
CA VAL A 394 -14.11 18.20 -23.87
C VAL A 394 -14.06 17.58 -25.27
N ASN A 395 -13.50 18.31 -26.25
CA ASN A 395 -13.10 17.80 -27.55
C ASN A 395 -12.10 18.78 -28.20
N SER A 396 -11.55 18.40 -29.35
CA SER A 396 -10.51 19.15 -30.07
C SER A 396 -10.91 20.54 -30.56
N ARG A 397 -12.19 20.93 -30.46
CA ARG A 397 -12.72 22.23 -30.91
C ARG A 397 -13.38 23.04 -29.79
N SER A 398 -13.52 22.48 -28.59
CA SER A 398 -14.22 23.14 -27.50
C SER A 398 -13.25 23.96 -26.63
N LYS A 399 -13.75 25.05 -26.05
CA LYS A 399 -13.07 25.77 -24.96
C LYS A 399 -13.54 25.33 -23.58
N ILE A 400 -14.64 24.57 -23.51
CA ILE A 400 -15.14 23.97 -22.28
C ILE A 400 -14.21 22.82 -21.91
N THR A 401 -13.80 22.76 -20.64
CA THR A 401 -12.96 21.66 -20.12
C THR A 401 -13.79 20.64 -19.35
N GLU A 402 -13.25 19.43 -19.28
CA GLU A 402 -13.66 18.38 -18.35
C GLU A 402 -12.44 17.91 -17.57
N ARG A 403 -12.70 17.40 -16.37
CA ARG A 403 -11.72 16.72 -15.55
C ARG A 403 -11.57 15.29 -16.05
N ILE A 404 -10.35 14.88 -16.40
CA ILE A 404 -10.01 13.49 -16.75
C ILE A 404 -8.91 12.96 -15.86
N GLY A 405 -8.98 11.68 -15.52
CA GLY A 405 -7.98 10.97 -14.73
C GLY A 405 -6.68 10.76 -15.51
N THR A 406 -5.55 10.85 -14.81
CA THR A 406 -4.20 10.65 -15.38
C THR A 406 -3.46 9.47 -14.78
N ASN A 407 -3.96 8.94 -13.65
CA ASN A 407 -3.48 7.69 -13.08
C ASN A 407 -4.65 6.79 -12.64
N GLY A 408 -4.59 5.51 -12.99
CA GLY A 408 -5.60 4.49 -12.71
C GLY A 408 -5.45 3.84 -11.34
N VAL A 409 -4.24 3.75 -10.79
CA VAL A 409 -3.95 2.94 -9.60
C VAL A 409 -3.40 3.78 -8.45
N HIS A 410 -2.53 4.76 -8.71
CA HIS A 410 -1.88 5.55 -7.68
C HIS A 410 -2.71 6.78 -7.33
N PRO A 411 -3.08 6.97 -6.04
CA PRO A 411 -3.79 8.15 -5.56
C PRO A 411 -2.99 9.46 -5.71
N ASN A 412 -3.69 10.59 -5.61
CA ASN A 412 -3.03 11.87 -5.32
C ASN A 412 -2.65 11.93 -3.83
N MET A 413 -2.07 13.06 -3.38
CA MET A 413 -1.64 13.18 -1.98
C MET A 413 -2.83 13.04 -1.02
N GLU A 414 -3.96 13.68 -1.31
CA GLU A 414 -5.17 13.59 -0.48
C GLU A 414 -5.66 12.15 -0.34
N GLY A 415 -5.60 11.36 -1.42
CA GLY A 415 -5.96 9.94 -1.38
C GLY A 415 -4.98 9.10 -0.58
N TYR A 416 -3.68 9.38 -0.66
CA TYR A 416 -2.72 8.71 0.23
C TYR A 416 -2.94 9.07 1.70
N LEU A 417 -3.37 10.30 2.00
CA LEU A 417 -3.73 10.70 3.37
C LEU A 417 -5.01 9.98 3.85
N GLN A 418 -6.02 9.77 2.99
CA GLN A 418 -7.19 8.95 3.35
C GLN A 418 -6.84 7.49 3.65
N LEU A 419 -5.86 6.90 2.94
CA LEU A 419 -5.33 5.60 3.32
C LEU A 419 -4.63 5.65 4.69
N GLY A 420 -3.97 6.77 5.00
CA GLY A 420 -3.40 7.07 6.32
C GLY A 420 -4.48 7.19 7.41
N ASP A 421 -5.64 7.76 7.11
CA ASP A 421 -6.78 7.86 8.03
C ASP A 421 -7.36 6.48 8.34
N ALA A 422 -7.53 5.63 7.32
CA ALA A 422 -7.97 4.24 7.53
C ALA A 422 -6.96 3.46 8.39
N PHE A 423 -5.66 3.63 8.14
CA PHE A 423 -4.60 3.07 8.96
C PHE A 423 -4.62 3.61 10.40
N TYR A 424 -4.82 4.92 10.60
CA TYR A 424 -4.94 5.53 11.92
C TYR A 424 -6.08 4.92 12.75
N ARG A 425 -7.28 4.79 12.16
CA ARG A 425 -8.43 4.18 12.85
C ARG A 425 -8.15 2.72 13.20
N ALA A 426 -7.50 2.00 12.28
CA ALA A 426 -7.08 0.63 12.50
C ALA A 426 -6.08 0.53 13.67
N LEU A 427 -5.11 1.43 13.72
CA LEU A 427 -4.11 1.52 14.78
C LEU A 427 -4.74 1.76 16.16
N VAL A 428 -5.71 2.68 16.25
CA VAL A 428 -6.47 2.91 17.49
C VAL A 428 -7.20 1.65 17.93
N LYS A 429 -7.90 0.97 17.02
CA LYS A 429 -8.59 -0.29 17.33
C LYS A 429 -7.62 -1.37 17.82
N ASP A 430 -6.52 -1.58 17.10
CA ASP A 430 -5.56 -2.65 17.42
C ASP A 430 -4.89 -2.44 18.78
N ILE A 431 -4.54 -1.20 19.10
CA ILE A 431 -3.98 -0.85 20.41
C ILE A 431 -5.01 -1.07 21.53
N ASN A 432 -6.27 -0.72 21.29
CA ASN A 432 -7.34 -0.97 22.25
C ASN A 432 -7.56 -2.45 22.51
N ASP A 433 -7.46 -3.30 21.48
CA ASP A 433 -7.65 -4.74 21.62
C ASP A 433 -6.46 -5.43 22.28
N LEU A 434 -5.24 -4.95 22.09
CA LEU A 434 -4.04 -5.48 22.76
C LEU A 434 -4.04 -5.25 24.28
N GLU A 435 -4.75 -4.24 24.78
CA GLU A 435 -4.75 -3.86 26.19
C GLU A 435 -6.03 -4.26 26.95
N LYS A 436 -6.99 -4.92 26.28
CA LYS A 436 -8.13 -5.60 26.91
C LYS A 436 -7.69 -6.89 27.57
#